data_AF-A0A4R5D2J8-F1
#
_entry.id   AF-A0A4R5D2J8-F1
#
_cell.length_a   1.000
_cell.length_b   1.000
_cell.length_c   1.000
_cell.angle_alpha   90.00
_cell.angle_beta   90.00
_cell.angle_gamma   90.00
#
_symmetry.space_group_name_H-M   'P 1'
#
loop_
_entity.id
_entity.type
_entity.pdbx_description
1 polymer ?
#
loop_
_entity_poly.entity_id
_entity_poly.type
_entity_poly.pdbx_seq_one_letter_code
_entity_poly.pdbx_strand_id
1 'polypeptide(L)'
;MKIEVYIDGRDFLHKGRSFNDSILKLLKETTIYKLPEELSIGKAQEIEIIKKICQNDSLMHSIEKHITLDTEFANKVIMQDTINCSCLKAITSVGDVLKELMIDNYQLVLTNRTWVEVDHLVLFFEAVNYGEANRFVKKSIRGIYT
;
A
#
# COMPACT_ATOMS: atom_id res chain seq x y z
N MET A 1 14.61 12.33 -10.67
CA MET A 1 14.25 12.08 -9.27
C MET A 1 13.65 10.69 -9.17
N LYS A 2 14.25 9.83 -8.36
CA LYS A 2 13.78 8.50 -8.01
C LYS A 2 12.90 8.57 -6.76
N ILE A 3 11.76 7.88 -6.78
CA ILE A 3 10.88 7.74 -5.62
C ILE A 3 10.64 6.26 -5.33
N GLU A 4 11.04 5.82 -4.14
CA GLU A 4 10.70 4.50 -3.62
C GLU A 4 9.58 4.63 -2.58
N VAL A 5 8.55 3.81 -2.77
CA VAL A 5 7.40 3.75 -1.87
C VAL A 5 7.44 2.40 -1.18
N TYR A 6 7.49 2.44 0.15
CA TYR A 6 7.36 1.29 1.01
C TYR A 6 6.04 1.37 1.75
N ILE A 7 5.34 0.25 1.82
CA ILE A 7 4.05 0.16 2.50
C ILE A 7 4.11 -1.03 3.44
N ASP A 8 3.97 -0.74 4.72
CA ASP A 8 3.67 -1.73 5.74
C ASP A 8 2.23 -1.50 6.23
N GLY A 9 1.68 -2.44 6.98
CA GLY A 9 0.32 -2.35 7.45
C GLY A 9 -0.04 -3.49 8.37
N ARG A 10 -0.58 -3.17 9.55
CA ARG A 10 -1.34 -4.15 10.34
C ARG A 10 -2.83 -3.85 10.26
N ASP A 11 -3.62 -4.87 9.91
CA ASP A 11 -5.07 -4.74 9.96
C ASP A 11 -5.50 -4.44 11.40
N PHE A 12 -5.89 -3.19 11.62
CA PHE A 12 -6.29 -2.71 12.93
C PHE A 12 -7.55 -3.44 13.43
N LEU A 13 -8.44 -3.86 12.52
CA LEU A 13 -9.65 -4.61 12.86
C LEU A 13 -9.37 -6.11 13.08
N HIS A 14 -8.26 -6.63 12.57
CA HIS A 14 -7.90 -8.04 12.68
C HIS A 14 -6.58 -8.29 13.42
N LYS A 15 -6.37 -7.54 14.53
CA LYS A 15 -5.43 -7.83 15.64
C LYS A 15 -4.24 -8.73 15.24
N GLY A 16 -3.29 -8.18 14.49
CA GLY A 16 -1.99 -8.83 14.26
C GLY A 16 -1.82 -9.60 12.94
N ARG A 17 -2.75 -9.48 11.98
CA ARG A 17 -2.49 -9.96 10.62
C ARG A 17 -1.55 -9.00 9.88
N SER A 18 -0.59 -9.57 9.14
CA SER A 18 0.35 -8.81 8.33
C SER A 18 -0.33 -8.15 7.14
N PHE A 19 0.33 -7.17 6.52
CA PHE A 19 -0.16 -6.56 5.29
C PHE A 19 -0.34 -7.61 4.18
N ASN A 20 0.62 -8.55 4.06
CA ASN A 20 0.55 -9.69 3.16
C ASN A 20 -0.76 -10.50 3.35
N ASP A 21 -1.10 -10.86 4.59
CA ASP A 21 -2.30 -11.64 4.90
C ASP A 21 -3.57 -10.90 4.50
N SER A 22 -3.57 -9.58 4.68
CA SER A 22 -4.71 -8.73 4.36
C SER A 22 -4.92 -8.65 2.85
N ILE A 23 -3.84 -8.49 2.07
CA ILE A 23 -3.90 -8.55 0.60
C ILE A 23 -4.34 -9.94 0.11
N LEU A 24 -3.81 -11.02 0.68
CA LEU A 24 -4.23 -12.39 0.34
C LEU A 24 -5.72 -12.63 0.64
N LYS A 25 -6.23 -12.06 1.73
CA LYS A 25 -7.65 -12.12 2.08
C LYS A 25 -8.48 -11.36 1.05
N LEU A 26 -8.09 -10.13 0.71
CA LEU A 26 -8.76 -9.36 -0.35
C LEU A 26 -8.79 -10.11 -1.67
N LEU A 27 -7.72 -10.78 -2.07
CA LEU A 27 -7.68 -11.61 -3.27
C LEU A 27 -8.62 -12.84 -3.23
N LYS A 28 -8.94 -13.36 -2.04
CA LYS A 28 -9.91 -14.45 -1.86
C LYS A 28 -11.36 -13.93 -1.81
N GLU A 29 -11.57 -12.74 -1.27
CA GLU A 29 -12.89 -12.12 -1.13
C GLU A 29 -13.33 -11.45 -2.44
N THR A 30 -12.39 -10.88 -3.21
CA THR A 30 -12.64 -10.27 -4.52
C THR A 30 -12.99 -11.27 -5.61
N THR A 31 -12.72 -12.57 -5.44
CA THR A 31 -13.29 -13.61 -6.30
C THR A 31 -14.82 -13.71 -6.20
N ILE A 32 -15.45 -13.03 -5.22
CA ILE A 32 -16.90 -13.13 -5.00
C ILE A 32 -17.60 -11.82 -5.39
N TYR A 33 -17.05 -10.64 -5.08
CA TYR A 33 -17.56 -9.34 -5.57
C TYR A 33 -16.45 -8.27 -5.49
N LYS A 34 -16.27 -7.44 -6.54
CA LYS A 34 -15.58 -6.12 -6.57
C LYS A 34 -14.23 -5.94 -7.29
N LEU A 35 -13.56 -6.97 -7.84
CA LEU A 35 -12.66 -6.64 -8.95
C LEU A 35 -13.57 -6.39 -10.16
N PRO A 36 -13.46 -5.24 -10.87
CA PRO A 36 -14.11 -5.09 -12.17
C PRO A 36 -13.87 -6.37 -12.97
N GLU A 37 -14.92 -6.93 -13.58
CA GLU A 37 -14.87 -8.22 -14.28
C GLU A 37 -13.76 -8.27 -15.37
N GLU A 38 -13.37 -7.08 -15.82
CA GLU A 38 -12.26 -6.77 -16.72
C GLU A 38 -10.86 -7.06 -16.12
N LEU A 39 -10.68 -6.89 -14.81
CA LEU A 39 -9.44 -7.22 -14.09
C LEU A 39 -9.32 -8.72 -13.81
N SER A 40 -10.40 -9.41 -13.46
CA SER A 40 -10.34 -10.80 -13.00
C SER A 40 -10.02 -11.81 -14.11
N ILE A 41 -10.47 -11.58 -15.35
CA ILE A 41 -10.16 -12.46 -16.49
C ILE A 41 -8.82 -12.09 -17.14
N GLY A 42 -8.47 -10.80 -17.17
CA GLY A 42 -7.26 -10.29 -17.82
C GLY A 42 -5.99 -10.28 -16.97
N LYS A 43 -6.08 -10.49 -15.65
CA LYS A 43 -4.94 -10.31 -14.70
C LYS A 43 -4.65 -11.51 -13.80
N ALA A 44 -5.03 -12.71 -14.24
CA ALA A 44 -4.83 -13.93 -13.45
C ALA A 44 -3.34 -14.19 -13.12
N GLN A 45 -2.44 -13.87 -14.06
CA GLN A 45 -1.00 -14.01 -13.88
C GLN A 45 -0.47 -13.04 -12.81
N GLU A 46 -0.88 -11.77 -12.85
CA GLU A 46 -0.52 -10.76 -11.85
C GLU A 46 -1.04 -11.15 -10.47
N ILE A 47 -2.28 -11.64 -10.37
CA ILE A 47 -2.84 -12.14 -9.13
C ILE A 47 -2.01 -13.30 -8.58
N GLU A 48 -1.55 -14.22 -9.42
CA GLU A 48 -0.68 -15.32 -8.99
C GLU A 48 0.68 -14.82 -8.49
N ILE A 49 1.27 -13.82 -9.17
CA ILE A 49 2.52 -13.19 -8.73
C ILE A 49 2.31 -12.52 -7.37
N ILE A 50 1.25 -11.75 -7.17
CA ILE A 50 0.94 -11.12 -5.88
C ILE A 50 0.78 -12.18 -4.79
N LYS A 51 0.07 -13.28 -5.07
CA LYS A 51 -0.06 -14.39 -4.12
C LYS A 51 1.31 -14.96 -3.74
N LYS A 52 2.20 -15.20 -4.71
CA LYS A 52 3.56 -15.69 -4.46
C LYS A 52 4.37 -14.71 -3.61
N ILE A 53 4.34 -13.42 -3.94
CA ILE A 53 5.02 -12.38 -3.16
C ILE A 53 4.50 -12.40 -1.71
N CYS A 54 3.19 -12.40 -1.50
CA CYS A 54 2.64 -12.38 -0.15
C CYS A 54 2.92 -13.66 0.66
N GLN A 55 3.05 -14.81 0.00
CA GLN A 55 3.23 -16.12 0.64
C GLN A 55 4.69 -16.47 0.93
N ASN A 56 5.59 -16.12 0.01
CA ASN A 56 6.99 -16.54 0.05
C ASN A 56 7.94 -15.39 0.41
N ASP A 57 7.53 -14.15 0.10
CA ASP A 57 8.31 -12.93 0.32
C ASP A 57 7.51 -11.94 1.19
N SER A 58 8.01 -10.71 1.30
CA SER A 58 7.27 -9.59 1.89
C SER A 58 6.90 -8.60 0.80
N LEU A 59 5.62 -8.19 0.73
CA LEU A 59 5.22 -7.07 -0.12
C LEU A 59 6.03 -5.82 0.22
N MET A 60 6.36 -5.61 1.50
CA MET A 60 7.20 -4.49 1.93
C MET A 60 8.57 -4.47 1.23
N HIS A 61 9.12 -5.60 0.79
CA HIS A 61 10.43 -5.66 0.11
C HIS A 61 10.34 -5.69 -1.42
N SER A 62 9.14 -5.58 -1.95
CA SER A 62 8.87 -5.77 -3.38
C SER A 62 8.02 -4.65 -3.97
N ILE A 63 7.22 -3.98 -3.15
CA ILE A 63 6.19 -3.05 -3.61
C ILE A 63 6.75 -1.82 -4.33
N GLU A 64 7.97 -1.39 -3.99
CA GLU A 64 8.65 -0.26 -4.62
C GLU A 64 8.97 -0.52 -6.10
N LYS A 65 9.06 -1.79 -6.51
CA LYS A 65 9.26 -2.19 -7.92
C LYS A 65 7.98 -2.11 -8.73
N HIS A 66 6.83 -2.08 -8.06
CA HIS A 66 5.52 -2.18 -8.69
C HIS A 66 4.73 -0.89 -8.58
N ILE A 67 4.97 -0.08 -7.55
CA ILE A 67 4.20 1.12 -7.23
C ILE A 67 5.15 2.29 -6.90
N THR A 68 4.75 3.48 -7.32
CA THR A 68 5.39 4.75 -6.96
C THR A 68 4.36 5.87 -6.81
N LEU A 69 4.82 7.11 -6.69
CA LEU A 69 4.00 8.32 -6.69
C LEU A 69 4.45 9.27 -7.80
N ASP A 70 3.54 10.17 -8.18
CA ASP A 70 3.92 11.32 -8.99
C ASP A 70 4.98 12.18 -8.27
N THR A 71 5.93 12.72 -9.03
CA THR A 71 7.07 13.48 -8.49
C THR A 71 6.63 14.76 -7.78
N GLU A 72 5.70 15.49 -8.37
CA GLU A 72 5.21 16.75 -7.78
C GLU A 72 4.42 16.46 -6.51
N PHE A 73 3.58 15.42 -6.54
CA PHE A 73 2.81 14.99 -5.38
C PHE A 73 3.71 14.52 -4.23
N ALA A 74 4.64 13.60 -4.50
CA ALA A 74 5.55 13.03 -3.50
C ALA A 74 6.38 14.09 -2.75
N ASN A 75 6.76 15.17 -3.45
CA ASN A 75 7.50 16.28 -2.84
C ASN A 75 6.67 17.10 -1.83
N LYS A 76 5.34 17.10 -1.97
CA LYS A 76 4.41 17.86 -1.14
C LYS A 76 3.93 17.08 0.09
N VAL A 77 3.99 15.74 0.06
CA VAL A 77 3.54 14.92 1.19
C VAL A 77 4.49 15.12 2.38
N ILE A 78 3.90 15.35 3.55
CA ILE A 78 4.62 15.50 4.82
C ILE A 78 4.25 14.40 5.80
N MET A 79 5.06 14.25 6.85
CA MET A 79 4.86 13.26 7.90
C MET A 79 3.43 13.32 8.46
N GLN A 80 2.80 12.16 8.61
CA GLN A 80 1.42 11.95 9.08
C GLN A 80 0.32 12.38 8.10
N ASP A 81 0.66 12.87 6.90
CA ASP A 81 -0.33 13.04 5.86
C ASP A 81 -1.00 11.70 5.54
N THR A 82 -2.30 11.76 5.30
CA THR A 82 -3.09 10.62 4.84
C THR A 82 -3.43 10.83 3.37
N ILE A 83 -3.05 9.87 2.53
CA ILE A 83 -3.36 9.88 1.10
C ILE A 83 -4.27 8.71 0.74
N ASN A 84 -5.08 8.88 -0.31
CA ASN A 84 -5.84 7.78 -0.90
C ASN A 84 -4.90 6.94 -1.78
N CYS A 85 -5.10 5.61 -1.80
CA CYS A 85 -4.32 4.73 -2.68
C CYS A 85 -4.53 5.03 -4.18
N SER A 86 -5.56 5.79 -4.57
CA SER A 86 -5.75 6.27 -5.94
C SER A 86 -4.62 7.20 -6.41
N CYS A 87 -3.92 7.86 -5.48
CA CYS A 87 -2.74 8.68 -5.75
C CYS A 87 -1.52 7.86 -6.20
N LEU A 88 -1.51 6.54 -5.93
CA LEU A 88 -0.44 5.64 -6.36
C LEU A 88 -0.38 5.55 -7.88
N LYS A 89 0.84 5.36 -8.39
CA LYS A 89 1.12 5.07 -9.80
C LYS A 89 1.69 3.67 -9.90
N ALA A 90 1.12 2.85 -10.78
CA ALA A 90 1.68 1.56 -11.09
C ALA A 90 2.86 1.71 -12.05
N ILE A 91 3.93 0.97 -11.78
CA ILE A 91 5.10 0.81 -12.64
C ILE A 91 4.90 -0.42 -13.55
N THR A 92 4.16 -1.42 -13.05
CA THR A 92 3.95 -2.72 -13.68
C THR A 92 2.48 -3.12 -13.61
N SER A 93 2.06 -4.12 -14.38
CA SER A 93 0.70 -4.65 -14.32
C SER A 93 0.35 -5.26 -12.94
N VAL A 94 1.34 -5.81 -12.23
CA VAL A 94 1.20 -6.24 -10.82
C VAL A 94 0.87 -5.04 -9.93
N GLY A 95 1.52 -3.90 -10.18
CA GLY A 95 1.25 -2.65 -9.50
C GLY A 95 -0.17 -2.12 -9.73
N ASP A 96 -0.71 -2.27 -10.94
CA ASP A 96 -2.10 -1.91 -11.24
C ASP A 96 -3.06 -2.71 -10.36
N VAL A 97 -2.89 -4.04 -10.31
CA VAL A 97 -3.75 -4.92 -9.51
C VAL A 97 -3.62 -4.61 -8.03
N LEU A 98 -2.39 -4.42 -7.51
CA LEU A 98 -2.18 -4.03 -6.12
C LEU A 98 -2.86 -2.70 -5.78
N LYS A 99 -2.71 -1.69 -6.65
CA LYS A 99 -3.35 -0.39 -6.47
C LYS A 99 -4.87 -0.52 -6.40
N GLU A 100 -5.48 -1.24 -7.34
CA GLU A 100 -6.94 -1.44 -7.37
C GLU A 100 -7.45 -2.18 -6.13
N LEU A 101 -6.73 -3.20 -5.65
CA LEU A 101 -7.05 -3.86 -4.39
C LEU A 101 -7.02 -2.91 -3.20
N MET A 102 -6.19 -1.87 -3.25
CA MET A 102 -5.99 -0.97 -2.11
C MET A 102 -6.95 0.23 -2.09
N ILE A 103 -7.39 0.75 -3.23
CA ILE A 103 -8.18 2.00 -3.36
C ILE A 103 -9.40 2.05 -2.42
N ASP A 104 -10.17 0.98 -2.36
CA ASP A 104 -11.42 0.95 -1.58
C ASP A 104 -11.25 0.38 -0.17
N ASN A 105 -10.07 -0.18 0.13
CA ASN A 105 -9.81 -0.91 1.37
C ASN A 105 -8.91 -0.13 2.32
N TYR A 106 -8.00 0.69 1.79
CA TYR A 106 -6.96 1.35 2.56
C TYR A 106 -6.86 2.86 2.28
N GLN A 107 -6.34 3.55 3.28
CA GLN A 107 -5.68 4.84 3.16
C GLN A 107 -4.22 4.64 3.57
N LEU A 108 -3.32 5.49 3.08
CA LEU A 108 -1.91 5.43 3.41
C LEU A 108 -1.53 6.62 4.28
N VAL A 109 -0.99 6.35 5.47
CA VAL A 109 -0.48 7.39 6.37
C VAL A 109 1.04 7.42 6.24
N LEU A 110 1.62 8.58 5.89
CA LEU A 110 3.07 8.70 5.79
C LEU A 110 3.70 8.62 7.18
N THR A 111 4.57 7.64 7.40
CA THR A 111 5.24 7.39 8.68
C THR A 111 6.72 7.70 8.65
N ASN A 112 7.35 7.73 7.47
CA ASN A 112 8.72 8.21 7.32
C ASN A 112 8.95 8.82 5.93
N ARG A 113 9.80 9.84 5.88
CA ARG A 113 10.22 10.53 4.66
C ARG A 113 11.71 10.81 4.74
N THR A 114 12.47 10.22 3.84
CA THR A 114 13.93 10.33 3.84
C THR A 114 14.45 10.62 2.45
N TRP A 115 15.26 11.68 2.33
CA TRP A 115 16.12 11.86 1.17
C TRP A 115 17.39 11.05 1.39
N VAL A 116 17.58 10.00 0.59
CA VAL A 116 18.80 9.18 0.64
C VAL A 116 19.92 9.85 -0.14
N GLU A 117 19.55 10.50 -1.25
CA GLU A 117 20.43 11.30 -2.11
C GLU A 117 19.67 12.53 -2.60
N VAL A 118 20.37 13.45 -3.29
CA VAL A 118 19.81 14.73 -3.78
C VAL A 118 18.55 14.52 -4.63
N ASP A 119 18.49 13.44 -5.40
CA ASP A 119 17.37 13.12 -6.28
C ASP A 119 16.70 11.79 -5.95
N HIS A 120 16.89 11.26 -4.73
CA HIS A 120 16.31 9.99 -4.29
C HIS A 120 15.51 10.15 -3.00
N LEU A 121 14.18 10.08 -3.15
CA LEU A 121 13.23 10.18 -2.05
C LEU A 121 12.66 8.80 -1.71
N VAL A 122 12.73 8.42 -0.44
CA VAL A 122 12.13 7.21 0.10
C VAL A 122 10.99 7.58 1.03
N LEU A 123 9.82 6.99 0.79
CA LEU A 123 8.60 7.22 1.55
C LEU A 123 8.11 5.91 2.16
N PHE A 124 7.89 5.91 3.47
CA PHE A 124 7.28 4.79 4.17
C PHE A 124 5.87 5.16 4.59
N PHE A 125 4.92 4.31 4.25
CA PHE A 125 3.53 4.44 4.60
C PHE A 125 3.08 3.28 5.47
N GLU A 126 2.17 3.57 6.40
CA GLU A 126 1.31 2.56 7.00
C GLU A 126 -0.02 2.53 6.22
N ALA A 127 -0.39 1.35 5.73
CA ALA A 127 -1.72 1.06 5.20
C ALA A 127 -2.70 0.88 6.36
N VAL A 128 -3.72 1.73 6.40
CA VAL A 128 -4.78 1.72 7.41
C VAL A 128 -6.12 1.55 6.74
N ASN A 129 -7.05 0.82 7.37
CA ASN A 129 -8.38 0.62 6.80
C ASN A 129 -9.07 1.97 6.54
N TYR A 130 -9.85 2.04 5.46
CA TYR A 130 -10.55 3.27 5.10
C TYR A 130 -11.40 3.81 6.26
N GLY A 131 -11.26 5.11 6.56
CA GLY A 131 -11.95 5.77 7.67
C GLY A 131 -11.20 5.71 9.01
N GLU A 132 -10.10 4.96 9.12
CA GLU A 132 -9.38 4.76 10.38
C GLU A 132 -8.09 5.58 10.52
N ALA A 133 -7.68 6.30 9.47
CA ALA A 133 -6.46 7.10 9.47
C ALA A 133 -6.40 8.13 10.60
N ASN A 134 -7.50 8.86 10.85
CA ASN A 134 -7.57 9.83 11.95
C ASN A 134 -7.35 9.18 13.32
N ARG A 135 -7.86 7.96 13.52
CA ARG A 135 -7.66 7.21 14.77
C ARG A 135 -6.23 6.74 14.88
N PHE A 136 -5.63 6.27 13.79
CA PHE A 136 -4.23 5.86 13.72
C PHE A 136 -3.29 7.02 14.08
N VAL A 137 -3.39 8.15 13.38
CA VAL A 137 -2.53 9.33 13.60
C VAL A 137 -2.63 9.82 15.05
N LYS A 138 -3.84 9.91 15.61
CA LYS A 138 -4.04 10.30 17.03
C LYS A 138 -3.35 9.36 18.02
N LYS A 139 -3.27 8.05 17.72
CA LYS A 139 -2.59 7.07 18.58
C LYS A 139 -1.08 7.16 18.45
N SER A 140 -0.57 7.33 17.23
CA SER A 140 0.86 7.46 16.95
C SER A 140 1.46 8.69 17.64
N ILE A 141 0.75 9.82 17.62
CA ILE A 141 1.17 11.04 18.32
C ILE A 141 1.23 10.85 19.85
N ARG A 142 0.36 9.99 20.41
CA ARG A 142 0.29 9.74 21.85
C ARG A 142 1.33 8.73 22.36
N GLY A 143 2.23 8.24 21.51
CA GLY A 143 3.32 7.34 21.91
C GLY A 143 2.85 5.95 22.38
N ILE A 144 1.64 5.51 21.99
CA ILE A 144 1.09 4.20 22.41
C ILE A 144 1.77 3.02 21.67
N TYR A 145 2.71 3.33 20.77
CA TYR A 145 3.59 2.35 20.14
C TYR A 145 5.04 2.67 20.54
N THR A 146 5.45 2.11 21.69
CA THR A 146 6.84 1.75 22.01
C THR A 146 6.89 0.27 22.28
#